data_AF-A0A5D3DYJ7-F1
#
_entry.id   AF-A0A5D3DYJ7-F1
#
_cell.length_a   1.000
_cell.length_b   1.000
_cell.length_c   1.000
_cell.angle_alpha   90.00
_cell.angle_beta   90.00
_cell.angle_gamma   90.00
#
_symmetry.space_group_name_H-M   'P 1'
#
loop_
_entity.id
_entity.type
_entity.pdbx_description
1 polymer ?
#
loop_
_entity_poly.entity_id
_entity_poly.type
_entity_poly.pdbx_seq_one_letter_code
_entity_poly.pdbx_strand_id
1 'polypeptide(L)'
;MSSANPSSKAQRDRLVELEEQLLYLAEVSDSIRFLESRLEEIAEKTDIIDASSGFVAHMKGRVNELDNSQKTILEMINDMSEDFQAILDVVRNEIADVNTRVNLTMRAMANQVPVGVAVLVTKVKVLEPKPFCGVRDAKALENFIFDLEQYSKATNIVTKETKVTLATMHL
;
A
#
# COMPACT_ATOMS: atom_id res chain seq x y z
N MET A 1 59.93 -46.04 -92.75
CA MET A 1 59.80 -45.41 -91.43
C MET A 1 58.75 -44.31 -91.57
N SER A 2 57.60 -44.44 -90.90
CA SER A 2 56.49 -43.49 -91.04
C SER A 2 56.75 -42.29 -90.14
N SER A 3 56.98 -41.12 -90.74
CA SER A 3 57.14 -39.85 -90.03
C SER A 3 55.81 -39.48 -89.39
N ALA A 4 55.73 -39.55 -88.05
CA ALA A 4 54.57 -39.05 -87.32
C ALA A 4 54.37 -37.56 -87.66
N ASN A 5 53.18 -37.23 -88.17
CA ASN A 5 52.86 -35.91 -88.68
C ASN A 5 52.78 -34.91 -87.50
N PRO A 6 53.65 -33.88 -87.40
CA PRO A 6 53.71 -32.97 -86.24
C PRO A 6 52.38 -32.26 -85.94
N SER A 7 51.52 -32.10 -86.94
CA SER A 7 50.16 -31.56 -86.81
C SER A 7 49.26 -32.35 -85.85
N SER A 8 49.43 -33.68 -85.75
CA SER A 8 48.54 -34.50 -84.91
C SER A 8 48.90 -34.44 -83.43
N LYS A 9 50.12 -34.02 -83.07
CA LYS A 9 50.54 -33.84 -81.68
C LYS A 9 50.01 -32.52 -81.13
N ALA A 10 50.16 -31.44 -81.88
CA ALA A 10 49.63 -30.13 -81.53
C ALA A 10 48.10 -30.12 -81.33
N GLN A 11 47.36 -30.95 -82.07
CA GLN A 11 45.92 -31.13 -81.87
C GLN A 11 45.57 -31.84 -80.55
N ARG A 12 46.38 -32.80 -80.10
CA ARG A 12 46.16 -33.50 -78.82
C ARG A 12 46.48 -32.61 -77.63
N ASP A 13 47.58 -31.85 -77.68
CA ASP A 13 47.96 -30.95 -76.59
C ASP A 13 46.89 -29.86 -76.36
N ARG A 14 46.31 -29.32 -77.44
CA ARG A 14 45.16 -28.39 -77.37
C ARG A 14 43.89 -29.00 -76.77
N LEU A 15 43.65 -30.30 -77.00
CA LEU A 15 42.49 -30.99 -76.44
C LEU A 15 42.64 -31.17 -74.93
N VAL A 16 43.83 -31.52 -74.46
CA VAL A 16 44.14 -31.64 -73.02
C VAL A 16 43.98 -30.28 -72.32
N GLU A 17 44.50 -29.21 -72.93
CA GLU A 17 44.33 -27.84 -72.41
C GLU A 17 42.86 -27.43 -72.33
N LEU A 18 42.04 -27.81 -73.32
CA LEU A 18 40.60 -27.57 -73.31
C LEU A 18 39.90 -28.38 -72.20
N GLU A 19 40.29 -29.64 -71.97
CA GLU A 19 39.76 -30.47 -70.89
C GLU A 19 40.06 -29.86 -69.50
N GLU A 20 41.29 -29.36 -69.31
CA GLU A 20 41.68 -28.67 -68.08
C GLU A 20 40.86 -27.37 -67.86
N GLN A 21 40.63 -26.59 -68.93
CA GLN A 21 39.80 -25.40 -68.88
C GLN A 21 38.32 -25.72 -68.58
N LEU A 22 37.79 -26.82 -69.14
CA LEU A 22 36.43 -27.27 -68.85
C LEU A 22 36.28 -27.74 -67.40
N LEU A 23 37.31 -28.38 -66.83
CA LEU A 23 37.33 -28.77 -65.42
C LEU A 23 37.34 -27.54 -64.50
N TYR A 24 38.18 -26.54 -64.81
CA TYR A 24 38.18 -25.27 -64.09
C TYR A 24 36.83 -24.55 -64.17
N LEU A 25 36.21 -24.53 -65.36
CA LEU A 25 34.89 -23.93 -65.54
C LEU A 25 33.79 -24.66 -64.74
N ALA A 26 33.88 -25.98 -64.61
CA ALA A 26 32.95 -26.75 -63.77
C ALA A 26 33.09 -26.38 -62.28
N GLU A 27 34.32 -26.25 -61.78
CA GLU A 27 34.59 -25.82 -60.39
C GLU A 27 34.10 -24.39 -60.12
N VAL A 28 34.30 -23.48 -61.08
CA VAL A 28 33.76 -22.12 -61.01
C VAL A 28 32.23 -22.13 -60.99
N SER A 29 31.60 -22.96 -61.81
CA SER A 29 30.14 -23.11 -61.86
C SER A 29 29.56 -23.63 -60.54
N ASP A 30 30.20 -24.62 -59.91
CA ASP A 30 29.82 -25.10 -58.58
C ASP A 30 29.96 -24.01 -57.51
N SER A 31 31.05 -23.23 -57.56
CA SER A 31 31.28 -22.11 -56.65
C SER A 31 30.24 -21.00 -56.79
N ILE A 32 29.84 -20.66 -58.03
CA ILE A 32 28.78 -19.69 -58.31
C ILE A 32 27.46 -20.18 -57.71
N ARG A 33 27.08 -21.43 -57.96
CA ARG A 33 25.85 -22.01 -57.41
C ARG A 33 25.81 -21.99 -55.88
N PHE A 34 26.96 -22.23 -55.25
CA PHE A 34 27.10 -22.11 -53.80
C PHE A 34 26.90 -20.66 -53.33
N LEU A 35 27.50 -19.68 -54.01
CA LEU A 35 27.33 -18.26 -53.69
C LEU A 35 25.90 -17.77 -53.90
N GLU A 36 25.20 -18.24 -54.93
CA GLU A 36 23.78 -17.96 -55.15
C GLU A 36 22.94 -18.43 -53.95
N SER A 37 23.18 -19.65 -53.45
CA SER A 37 22.50 -20.15 -52.24
C SER A 37 22.83 -19.32 -51.00
N ARG A 38 24.08 -18.82 -50.87
CA ARG A 38 24.46 -17.92 -49.77
C ARG A 38 23.74 -16.57 -49.88
N LEU A 39 23.58 -16.03 -51.09
CA LEU A 39 22.89 -14.76 -51.31
C LEU A 39 21.41 -14.86 -50.96
N GLU A 40 20.75 -15.96 -51.32
CA GLU A 40 19.34 -16.19 -50.97
C GLU A 40 19.14 -16.25 -49.44
N GLU A 41 20.00 -16.97 -48.71
CA GLU A 41 19.93 -17.00 -47.24
C GLU A 41 20.16 -15.61 -46.62
N ILE A 42 21.07 -14.81 -47.18
CA ILE A 42 21.33 -13.46 -46.70
C ILE A 42 20.11 -12.55 -46.94
N ALA A 43 19.44 -12.70 -48.08
CA ALA A 43 18.22 -11.95 -48.39
C ALA A 43 17.13 -12.25 -47.35
N GLU A 44 16.84 -13.53 -47.07
CA GLU A 44 15.86 -13.93 -46.06
C GLU A 44 16.22 -13.40 -44.66
N LYS A 45 17.50 -13.49 -44.26
CA LYS A 45 17.96 -12.92 -42.98
C LYS A 45 17.79 -11.40 -42.93
N THR A 46 17.92 -10.71 -44.05
CA THR A 46 17.75 -9.24 -44.12
C THR A 46 16.30 -8.84 -43.86
N ASP A 47 15.33 -9.58 -44.42
CA ASP A 47 13.91 -9.33 -44.17
C ASP A 47 13.55 -9.51 -42.68
N ILE A 48 14.13 -10.51 -42.03
CA ILE A 48 13.98 -10.72 -40.57
C ILE A 48 14.56 -9.55 -39.77
N ILE A 49 15.71 -9.02 -40.18
CA ILE A 49 16.34 -7.86 -39.54
C ILE A 49 15.46 -6.62 -39.69
N ASP A 50 14.86 -6.40 -40.86
CA ASP A 50 13.95 -5.27 -41.08
C ASP A 50 12.70 -5.36 -40.19
N ALA A 51 12.08 -6.54 -40.13
CA ALA A 51 10.96 -6.78 -39.21
C ALA A 51 11.34 -6.54 -37.74
N SER A 52 12.53 -7.00 -37.32
CA SER A 52 13.07 -6.76 -35.98
C SER A 52 13.31 -5.27 -35.70
N SER A 53 13.83 -4.53 -36.70
CA SER A 53 14.03 -3.08 -36.63
C SER A 53 12.71 -2.33 -36.38
N GLY A 54 11.65 -2.69 -37.11
CA GLY A 54 10.30 -2.13 -36.89
C GLY A 54 9.78 -2.39 -35.47
N PHE A 55 9.99 -3.60 -34.95
CA PHE A 55 9.62 -3.92 -33.56
C PHE A 55 10.40 -3.08 -32.54
N VAL A 56 11.70 -2.89 -32.73
CA VAL A 56 12.55 -2.05 -31.87
C VAL A 56 12.08 -0.60 -31.90
N ALA A 57 11.72 -0.06 -33.07
CA ALA A 57 11.19 1.31 -33.20
C ALA A 57 9.86 1.47 -32.43
N HIS A 58 8.95 0.50 -32.55
CA HIS A 58 7.69 0.49 -31.80
C HIS A 58 7.93 0.41 -30.28
N MET A 59 8.82 -0.48 -29.81
CA MET A 59 9.15 -0.56 -28.39
C MET A 59 9.74 0.73 -27.86
N LYS A 60 10.61 1.40 -28.63
CA LYS A 60 11.17 2.71 -28.26
C LYS A 60 10.06 3.75 -28.05
N GLY A 61 9.04 3.77 -28.91
CA GLY A 61 7.85 4.62 -28.72
C GLY A 61 7.13 4.33 -27.41
N ARG A 62 6.83 3.06 -27.14
CA ARG A 62 6.15 2.64 -25.89
C ARG A 62 6.94 2.95 -24.63
N VAL A 63 8.28 2.85 -24.67
CA VAL A 63 9.15 3.20 -23.55
C VAL A 63 9.07 4.70 -23.27
N ASN A 64 9.06 5.55 -24.30
CA ASN A 64 8.92 6.99 -24.13
C ASN A 64 7.53 7.37 -23.57
N GLU A 65 6.46 6.73 -24.03
CA GLU A 65 5.11 6.92 -23.48
C GLU A 65 5.03 6.52 -22.00
N LEU A 66 5.68 5.40 -21.64
CA LEU A 66 5.75 4.93 -20.27
C LEU A 66 6.50 5.94 -19.37
N ASP A 67 7.64 6.47 -19.83
CA ASP A 67 8.42 7.48 -19.12
C ASP A 67 7.62 8.76 -18.86
N ASN A 68 6.92 9.26 -19.88
CA ASN A 68 6.03 10.42 -19.74
C ASN A 68 4.88 10.17 -18.75
N SER A 69 4.29 8.98 -18.80
CA SER A 69 3.22 8.58 -17.88
C SER A 69 3.73 8.51 -16.44
N GLN A 70 4.92 7.94 -16.23
CA GLN A 70 5.57 7.89 -14.91
C GLN A 70 5.86 9.28 -14.35
N LYS A 71 6.37 10.19 -15.19
CA LYS A 71 6.59 11.59 -14.80
C LYS A 71 5.30 12.28 -14.35
N THR A 72 4.22 12.10 -15.10
CA THR A 72 2.90 12.68 -14.77
C THR A 72 2.38 12.16 -13.43
N ILE A 73 2.48 10.84 -13.19
CA ILE A 73 2.06 10.24 -11.92
C ILE A 73 2.89 10.79 -10.76
N LEU A 74 4.20 10.96 -10.94
CA LEU A 74 5.07 11.51 -9.91
C LEU A 74 4.70 12.96 -9.55
N GLU A 75 4.39 13.78 -10.54
CA GLU A 75 3.91 15.16 -10.33
C GLU A 75 2.60 15.15 -9.51
N MET A 76 1.62 14.31 -9.89
CA MET A 76 0.36 14.19 -9.14
C MET A 76 0.55 13.71 -7.69
N ILE A 77 1.49 12.79 -7.45
CA ILE A 77 1.82 12.31 -6.10
C ILE A 77 2.45 13.42 -5.27
N ASN A 78 3.34 14.21 -5.87
CA ASN A 78 3.97 15.33 -5.19
C ASN A 78 2.93 16.39 -4.81
N ASP A 79 2.08 16.82 -5.75
CA ASP A 79 1.02 17.79 -5.50
C ASP A 79 0.11 17.31 -4.34
N MET A 80 -0.32 16.05 -4.37
CA MET A 80 -1.15 15.47 -3.32
C MET A 80 -0.40 15.38 -1.97
N SER A 81 0.89 15.08 -2.00
CA SER A 81 1.72 15.04 -0.80
C SER A 81 1.87 16.42 -0.18
N GLU A 82 2.00 17.47 -0.98
CA GLU A 82 2.05 18.87 -0.53
C GLU A 82 0.73 19.27 0.14
N ASP A 83 -0.40 18.94 -0.48
CA ASP A 83 -1.74 19.18 0.09
C ASP A 83 -1.92 18.46 1.44
N PHE A 84 -1.55 17.17 1.52
CA PHE A 84 -1.63 16.41 2.76
C PHE A 84 -0.73 17.00 3.85
N GLN A 85 0.47 17.45 3.48
CA GLN A 85 1.41 18.07 4.41
C GLN A 85 0.82 19.37 4.97
N ALA A 86 0.23 20.22 4.12
CA ALA A 86 -0.44 21.45 4.54
C ALA A 86 -1.59 21.16 5.52
N ILE A 87 -2.42 20.15 5.23
CA ILE A 87 -3.51 19.72 6.14
C ILE A 87 -2.95 19.21 7.47
N LEU A 88 -1.90 18.39 7.46
CA LEU A 88 -1.27 17.88 8.68
C LEU A 88 -0.71 19.00 9.54
N ASP A 89 -0.12 20.04 8.93
CA ASP A 89 0.41 21.18 9.66
C ASP A 89 -0.70 22.01 10.30
N VAL A 90 -1.84 22.20 9.63
CA VAL A 90 -3.04 22.80 10.23
C VAL A 90 -3.51 21.99 11.44
N VAL A 91 -3.67 20.67 11.30
CA VAL A 91 -4.13 19.79 12.39
C VAL A 91 -3.17 19.81 13.58
N ARG A 92 -1.85 19.78 13.33
CA ARG A 92 -0.83 19.89 14.39
C ARG A 92 -0.94 21.21 15.15
N ASN A 93 -1.15 22.31 14.44
CA ASN A 93 -1.32 23.63 15.04
C ASN A 93 -2.62 23.72 15.87
N GLU A 94 -3.73 23.15 15.39
CA GLU A 94 -4.98 23.10 16.14
C GLU A 94 -4.85 22.23 17.40
N ILE A 95 -4.18 21.08 17.33
CA ILE A 95 -3.92 20.24 18.52
C ILE A 95 -3.08 21.02 19.54
N ALA A 96 -2.07 21.76 19.09
CA ALA A 96 -1.26 22.59 19.97
C ALA A 96 -2.12 23.68 20.64
N ASP A 97 -2.97 24.40 19.88
CA ASP A 97 -3.89 25.39 20.42
C ASP A 97 -4.85 24.80 21.47
N VAL A 98 -5.53 23.70 21.13
CA VAL A 98 -6.44 23.00 22.04
C VAL A 98 -5.70 22.57 23.31
N ASN A 99 -4.49 22.02 23.19
CA ASN A 99 -3.68 21.63 24.34
C ASN A 99 -3.32 22.84 25.22
N THR A 100 -3.00 24.01 24.65
CA THR A 100 -2.77 25.22 25.46
C THR A 100 -4.04 25.65 26.21
N ARG A 101 -5.20 25.66 25.56
CA ARG A 101 -6.49 26.02 26.18
C ARG A 101 -6.86 25.08 27.32
N VAL A 102 -6.71 23.78 27.13
CA VAL A 102 -6.96 22.76 28.17
C VAL A 102 -6.05 22.95 29.38
N ASN A 103 -4.76 23.19 29.16
CA ASN A 103 -3.83 23.43 30.26
C ASN A 103 -4.16 24.73 31.03
N LEU A 104 -4.58 25.79 30.33
CA LEU A 104 -5.00 27.04 30.96
C LEU A 104 -6.27 26.86 31.79
N THR A 105 -7.30 26.15 31.29
CA THR A 105 -8.53 25.91 32.05
C THR A 105 -8.28 25.02 33.26
N MET A 106 -7.48 23.96 33.13
CA MET A 106 -7.06 23.13 34.26
C MET A 106 -6.34 23.96 35.34
N ARG A 107 -5.43 24.85 34.95
CA ARG A 107 -4.74 25.75 35.89
C ARG A 107 -5.70 26.75 36.53
N ALA A 108 -6.62 27.35 35.77
CA ALA A 108 -7.61 28.27 36.31
C ALA A 108 -8.52 27.58 37.35
N MET A 109 -8.96 26.35 37.09
CA MET A 109 -9.74 25.55 38.04
C MET A 109 -8.93 25.17 39.29
N ALA A 110 -7.66 24.78 39.15
CA ALA A 110 -6.80 24.48 40.29
C ALA A 110 -6.53 25.72 41.16
N ASN A 111 -6.45 26.90 40.53
CA ASN A 111 -6.26 28.18 41.19
C ASN A 111 -7.55 28.80 41.74
N GLN A 112 -8.73 28.22 41.46
CA GLN A 112 -9.95 28.58 42.17
C GLN A 112 -9.84 28.07 43.62
N VAL A 113 -9.29 28.90 44.49
CA VAL A 113 -9.56 28.80 45.93
C VAL A 113 -11.07 29.01 46.09
N PRO A 114 -11.80 28.15 46.80
CA PRO A 114 -13.14 28.49 47.26
C PRO A 114 -12.99 29.75 48.11
N VAL A 115 -13.31 30.91 47.55
CA VAL A 115 -13.36 32.16 48.28
C VAL A 115 -14.42 31.98 49.35
N GLY A 116 -13.97 31.63 50.55
CA GLY A 116 -14.49 32.05 51.85
C GLY A 116 -16.00 31.94 52.10
N VAL A 117 -16.75 31.25 51.27
CA VAL A 117 -18.13 30.88 51.49
C VAL A 117 -18.09 29.38 51.38
N ALA A 118 -18.11 28.73 52.54
CA ALA A 118 -18.44 27.34 52.63
C ALA A 118 -19.57 27.09 51.63
N VAL A 119 -19.31 26.27 50.61
CA VAL A 119 -20.37 25.45 50.07
C VAL A 119 -20.79 24.62 51.27
N LEU A 120 -21.68 25.21 52.07
CA LEU A 120 -22.46 24.54 53.05
C LEU A 120 -23.33 23.67 52.14
N VAL A 121 -22.77 22.54 51.73
CA VAL A 121 -23.56 21.33 51.61
C VAL A 121 -24.23 21.29 52.96
N THR A 122 -25.44 21.84 53.01
CA THR A 122 -26.37 21.59 54.09
C THR A 122 -26.43 20.08 54.10
N LYS A 123 -25.63 19.46 54.97
CA LYS A 123 -25.84 18.10 55.42
C LYS A 123 -27.19 18.16 56.10
N VAL A 124 -28.23 18.09 55.28
CA VAL A 124 -29.57 17.75 55.71
C VAL A 124 -29.35 16.46 56.49
N LYS A 125 -29.56 16.53 57.81
CA LYS A 125 -29.49 15.34 58.65
C LYS A 125 -30.58 14.42 58.14
N VAL A 126 -30.21 13.46 57.29
CA VAL A 126 -31.11 12.41 56.82
C VAL A 126 -31.51 11.64 58.07
N LEU A 127 -32.81 11.57 58.33
CA LEU A 127 -33.34 10.86 59.49
C LEU A 127 -33.08 9.37 59.30
N GLU A 128 -32.55 8.72 60.34
CA GLU A 128 -32.32 7.27 60.34
C GLU A 128 -33.65 6.51 60.17
N PRO A 129 -33.65 5.40 59.41
CA PRO A 129 -34.86 4.60 59.21
C PRO A 129 -35.29 3.95 60.52
N LYS A 130 -36.59 3.74 60.71
CA LYS A 130 -37.11 3.08 61.90
C LYS A 130 -36.78 1.58 61.86
N PRO A 131 -36.40 0.95 63.00
CA PRO A 131 -36.24 -0.49 63.06
C PRO A 131 -37.54 -1.23 62.75
N PHE A 132 -37.43 -2.36 62.05
CA PHE A 132 -38.52 -3.27 61.77
C PHE A 132 -38.83 -4.11 63.01
N CYS A 133 -40.04 -4.00 63.55
CA CYS A 133 -40.39 -4.71 64.80
C CYS A 133 -40.88 -6.17 64.58
N GLY A 134 -40.54 -6.80 63.45
CA GLY A 134 -40.89 -8.21 63.19
C GLY A 134 -42.39 -8.49 62.97
N VAL A 135 -43.19 -7.46 62.68
CA VAL A 135 -44.64 -7.60 62.48
C VAL A 135 -44.91 -8.43 61.21
N ARG A 136 -45.77 -9.44 61.29
CA ARG A 136 -46.18 -10.28 60.14
C ARG A 136 -47.21 -9.58 59.25
N ASP A 137 -46.87 -8.36 58.82
CA ASP A 137 -47.64 -7.53 57.90
C ASP A 137 -46.77 -7.19 56.69
N ALA A 138 -47.25 -7.56 55.49
CA ALA A 138 -46.54 -7.32 54.25
C ALA A 138 -46.31 -5.82 54.00
N LYS A 139 -47.28 -4.98 54.40
CA LYS A 139 -47.19 -3.53 54.21
C LYS A 139 -46.13 -2.90 55.12
N ALA A 140 -46.03 -3.37 56.36
CA ALA A 140 -44.98 -2.94 57.28
C ALA A 140 -43.57 -3.30 56.77
N LEU A 141 -43.40 -4.49 56.19
CA LEU A 141 -42.13 -4.92 55.61
C LEU A 141 -41.77 -4.08 54.37
N GLU A 142 -42.74 -3.81 53.50
CA GLU A 142 -42.54 -2.99 52.30
C GLU A 142 -42.13 -1.56 52.66
N ASN A 143 -42.80 -0.94 53.63
CA ASN A 143 -42.46 0.40 54.11
C ASN A 143 -41.04 0.46 54.68
N PHE A 144 -40.64 -0.54 55.46
CA PHE A 144 -39.28 -0.62 56.02
C PHE A 144 -38.21 -0.71 54.92
N ILE A 145 -38.41 -1.59 53.94
CA ILE A 145 -37.47 -1.74 52.81
C ILE A 145 -37.38 -0.43 52.02
N PHE A 146 -38.53 0.22 51.77
CA PHE A 146 -38.58 1.50 51.08
C PHE A 146 -37.80 2.58 51.82
N ASP A 147 -38.03 2.76 53.12
CA ASP A 147 -37.34 3.76 53.95
C ASP A 147 -35.82 3.54 53.97
N LEU A 148 -35.37 2.29 54.06
CA LEU A 148 -33.95 1.93 54.05
C LEU A 148 -33.28 2.22 52.70
N GLU A 149 -34.00 2.01 51.59
CA GLU A 149 -33.52 2.31 50.25
C GLU A 149 -33.41 3.82 50.02
N GLN A 150 -34.42 4.59 50.45
CA GLN A 150 -34.37 6.05 50.37
C GLN A 150 -33.25 6.63 51.23
N TYR A 151 -33.06 6.11 52.45
CA TYR A 151 -31.96 6.51 53.31
C TYR A 151 -30.60 6.24 52.64
N SER A 152 -30.41 5.06 52.05
CA SER A 152 -29.17 4.72 51.34
C SER A 152 -28.92 5.64 50.13
N LYS A 153 -29.97 6.00 49.38
CA LYS A 153 -29.88 6.97 48.27
C LYS A 153 -29.49 8.35 48.78
N ALA A 154 -30.13 8.83 49.85
CA ALA A 154 -29.90 10.15 50.43
C ALA A 154 -28.50 10.28 51.08
N THR A 155 -27.94 9.19 51.57
CA THR A 155 -26.61 9.14 52.20
C THR A 155 -25.48 8.70 51.25
N ASN A 156 -25.78 8.51 49.96
CA ASN A 156 -24.84 8.01 48.95
C ASN A 156 -24.15 6.69 49.34
N ILE A 157 -24.87 5.82 50.07
CA ILE A 157 -24.40 4.46 50.37
C ILE A 157 -24.60 3.61 49.10
N VAL A 158 -23.51 3.39 48.35
CA VAL A 158 -23.57 2.74 47.03
C VAL A 158 -23.26 1.23 47.12
N THR A 159 -22.47 0.78 48.09
CA THR A 159 -22.02 -0.63 48.14
C THR A 159 -23.10 -1.54 48.73
N LYS A 160 -23.31 -2.71 48.12
CA LYS A 160 -24.30 -3.68 48.60
C LYS A 160 -24.02 -4.17 50.02
N GLU A 161 -22.75 -4.36 50.36
CA GLU A 161 -22.31 -4.83 51.69
C GLU A 161 -22.78 -3.87 52.81
N THR A 162 -22.52 -2.58 52.66
CA THR A 162 -22.94 -1.57 53.64
C THR A 162 -24.46 -1.43 53.73
N LYS A 163 -25.20 -1.57 52.61
CA LYS A 163 -26.68 -1.62 52.63
C LYS A 163 -27.21 -2.83 53.41
N VAL A 164 -26.57 -3.98 53.28
CA VAL A 164 -26.94 -5.20 54.03
C VAL A 164 -26.64 -5.01 55.52
N THR A 165 -25.47 -4.49 55.89
CA THR A 165 -25.16 -4.18 57.29
C THR A 165 -26.18 -3.21 57.90
N LEU A 166 -26.54 -2.16 57.15
CA LEU A 166 -27.55 -1.19 57.58
C LEU A 166 -28.92 -1.86 57.79
N ALA A 167 -29.37 -2.72 56.87
CA ALA A 167 -30.60 -3.47 57.03
C ALA A 167 -30.57 -4.32 58.30
N THR A 168 -29.50 -5.09 58.51
CA THR A 168 -29.34 -5.98 59.67
C THR A 168 -29.36 -5.25 61.01
N MET A 169 -28.85 -4.02 61.08
CA MET A 169 -28.90 -3.21 62.30
C MET A 169 -30.32 -2.76 62.69
N HIS A 170 -31.26 -2.80 61.74
CA HIS A 170 -32.61 -2.27 61.90
C HIS A 170 -33.68 -3.37 61.74
N LEU A 171 -33.31 -4.65 61.93
CA LEU A 171 -34.22 -5.80 61.96
C LEU A 171 -34.62 -6.21 63.38
#